data_AF-A0A0F7UXK0-F1
#
_entry.id   AF-A0A0F7UXK0-F1
#
_cell.length_a   1.000
_cell.length_b   1.000
_cell.length_c   1.000
_cell.angle_alpha   90.00
_cell.angle_beta   90.00
_cell.angle_gamma   90.00
#
_symmetry.space_group_name_H-M   'P 1'
#
loop_
_entity.id
_entity.type
_entity.pdbx_description
1 polymer ?
#
loop_
_entity_poly.entity_id
_entity_poly.type
_entity_poly.pdbx_seq_one_letter_code
_entity_poly.pdbx_strand_id
1 'polypeptide(L)'
;MRAERTSGQDGPKSKLQPSLCLSRCLLLLVATLSLPLLILPTPFVRPVAGVVFLATLCFGFVRHFIPYWDERMKRKGVTGRDMHKPLPAPVLSEGMGLVSAFVFVLAAVASQVLLKNDDKKLVEYNAGLLSITLMTFLGFADDLLELPWRAKMLTPLVASVPLLVAYTGRTTILLPDWVFPFVDSLAAFPALLEQSLSVWISPATVALRTFWASVVDSTGALYSHLFASGLLSRVGMFPEEFSFPSLLASLFASFTAFLQTFSSSLSGLLTGYCLLPTASPTEALAFAAPLPIPSSPASLLSSLDTRDSHDAPGPFSAPGPGLAAAWLTTADAFDLQRNDMRLHSPSDSIPAGSTVGWGTGPPVVVDLGAFYYVYMALLTVFCTNAINIYAGINGLEVGQSVVMSFFVIVHNVVEITNNWLPGNASTEATLNYFSLILSLFFFASSLGLLSFNWYPSQVFVGDTYTCFAGIYFAVVGILGHFSRTLLLLFLPQLLNFLLSIPQLFGLVACPRHRTPRYNAATGKLESSGNLTLINLILTVAGPMTERKLLIVLIALQLCSCSAGLLIRYSSGIYMLFL
;
A
#
# COMPACT_ATOMS: atom_id res chain seq x y z
N MET A 1 2.22 -6.77 -49.73
CA MET A 1 2.34 -8.18 -50.12
C MET A 1 1.41 -9.00 -49.24
N ARG A 2 0.47 -9.70 -49.88
CA ARG A 2 -0.57 -10.54 -49.26
C ARG A 2 0.10 -11.76 -48.63
N ALA A 3 0.08 -11.88 -47.30
CA ALA A 3 0.43 -13.12 -46.63
C ALA A 3 -0.75 -14.08 -46.69
N GLU A 4 -0.47 -15.30 -47.11
CA GLU A 4 -1.40 -16.40 -47.33
C GLU A 4 -2.24 -16.70 -46.09
N ARG A 5 -3.57 -16.71 -46.27
CA ARG A 5 -4.49 -17.40 -45.37
C ARG A 5 -4.27 -18.90 -45.54
N THR A 6 -3.57 -19.52 -44.63
CA THR A 6 -3.62 -20.97 -44.46
C THR A 6 -4.95 -21.34 -43.82
N SER A 7 -5.89 -21.78 -44.66
CA SER A 7 -7.00 -22.64 -44.26
C SER A 7 -6.44 -24.00 -43.86
N GLY A 8 -6.70 -24.47 -42.64
CA GLY A 8 -6.33 -25.83 -42.25
C GLY A 8 -6.59 -26.19 -40.80
N GLN A 9 -7.66 -26.99 -40.60
CA GLN A 9 -7.97 -27.85 -39.45
C GLN A 9 -8.69 -27.23 -38.24
N ASP A 10 -9.99 -27.00 -38.42
CA ASP A 10 -10.98 -27.14 -37.34
C ASP A 10 -11.06 -28.62 -36.94
N GLY A 11 -10.15 -29.05 -36.05
CA GLY A 11 -10.41 -30.22 -35.21
C GLY A 11 -11.62 -29.93 -34.29
N PRO A 12 -12.29 -30.96 -33.72
CA PRO A 12 -13.40 -30.72 -32.80
C PRO A 12 -12.91 -29.78 -31.69
N LYS A 13 -13.55 -28.60 -31.58
CA LYS A 13 -13.21 -27.56 -30.58
C LYS A 13 -13.15 -28.22 -29.20
N SER A 14 -11.96 -28.62 -28.77
CA SER A 14 -11.78 -29.21 -27.46
C SER A 14 -12.08 -28.12 -26.46
N LYS A 15 -13.17 -28.29 -25.69
CA LYS A 15 -13.51 -27.35 -24.62
C LYS A 15 -12.31 -27.24 -23.70
N LEU A 16 -11.88 -25.99 -23.42
CA LEU A 16 -10.79 -25.70 -22.49
C LEU A 16 -11.01 -26.45 -21.18
N GLN A 17 -10.09 -27.36 -20.84
CA GLN A 17 -10.19 -28.16 -19.62
C GLN A 17 -9.31 -27.56 -18.52
N PRO A 18 -9.80 -27.42 -17.29
CA PRO A 18 -8.98 -26.94 -16.17
C PRO A 18 -7.82 -27.88 -15.85
N SER A 19 -6.65 -27.32 -15.52
CA SER A 19 -5.46 -28.05 -15.08
C SER A 19 -5.60 -28.66 -13.68
N LEU A 20 -6.34 -28.00 -12.79
CA LEU A 20 -6.66 -28.53 -11.46
C LEU A 20 -8.06 -29.15 -11.44
N CYS A 21 -8.13 -30.37 -10.90
CA CYS A 21 -9.40 -31.05 -10.64
C CYS A 21 -10.31 -30.21 -9.73
N LEU A 22 -11.60 -30.20 -10.07
CA LEU A 22 -12.62 -29.45 -9.32
C LEU A 22 -12.65 -29.87 -7.84
N SER A 23 -12.52 -31.17 -7.53
CA SER A 23 -12.54 -31.68 -6.15
C SER A 23 -11.45 -31.07 -5.26
N ARG A 24 -10.22 -30.89 -5.79
CA ARG A 24 -9.12 -30.25 -5.06
C ARG A 24 -9.37 -28.77 -4.83
N CYS A 25 -9.91 -28.08 -5.83
CA CYS A 25 -10.27 -26.68 -5.70
C CYS A 25 -11.39 -26.49 -4.67
N LEU A 26 -12.43 -27.33 -4.71
CA LEU A 26 -13.52 -27.30 -3.74
C LEU A 26 -13.03 -27.62 -2.32
N LEU A 27 -12.10 -28.55 -2.15
CA LEU A 27 -11.52 -28.84 -0.83
C LEU A 27 -10.82 -27.59 -0.25
N LEU A 28 -9.97 -26.92 -1.04
CA LEU A 28 -9.28 -25.70 -0.60
C LEU A 28 -10.25 -24.55 -0.36
N LEU A 29 -11.27 -24.41 -1.22
CA LEU A 29 -12.31 -23.40 -1.10
C LEU A 29 -13.10 -23.59 0.19
N VAL A 30 -13.65 -24.78 0.43
CA VAL A 30 -14.44 -25.09 1.61
C VAL A 30 -13.59 -24.98 2.87
N ALA A 31 -12.37 -25.53 2.88
CA ALA A 31 -11.48 -25.43 4.04
C ALA A 31 -11.17 -23.97 4.41
N THR A 32 -10.93 -23.10 3.43
CA THR A 32 -10.58 -21.70 3.68
C THR A 32 -11.80 -20.85 4.02
N LEU A 33 -12.90 -20.98 3.27
CA LEU A 33 -14.09 -20.16 3.47
C LEU A 33 -14.92 -20.56 4.70
N SER A 34 -14.77 -21.79 5.19
CA SER A 34 -15.40 -22.21 6.44
C SER A 34 -14.68 -21.67 7.68
N LEU A 35 -13.37 -21.40 7.61
CA LEU A 35 -12.56 -20.96 8.75
C LEU A 35 -13.18 -19.78 9.53
N PRO A 36 -13.63 -18.68 8.90
CA PRO A 36 -14.26 -17.58 9.62
C PRO A 36 -15.59 -17.98 10.28
N LEU A 37 -16.35 -18.90 9.69
CA LEU A 37 -17.63 -19.34 10.24
C LEU A 37 -17.46 -20.19 11.50
N LEU A 38 -16.33 -20.89 11.62
CA LEU A 38 -16.02 -21.74 12.78
C LEU A 38 -15.45 -20.94 13.94
N ILE A 39 -14.65 -19.90 13.66
CA ILE A 39 -13.83 -19.22 14.68
C ILE A 39 -14.44 -17.88 15.11
N LEU A 40 -15.07 -17.13 14.21
CA LEU A 40 -15.50 -15.77 14.53
C LEU A 40 -16.61 -15.74 15.59
N PRO A 41 -16.66 -14.68 16.41
CA PRO A 41 -17.75 -14.46 17.34
C PRO A 41 -19.12 -14.45 16.66
N THR A 42 -20.15 -14.91 17.38
CA THR A 42 -21.54 -15.05 16.90
C THR A 42 -22.12 -13.84 16.13
N PRO A 43 -21.86 -12.55 16.48
CA PRO A 43 -22.40 -11.44 15.68
C PRO A 43 -21.87 -11.39 14.25
N PHE A 44 -20.67 -11.91 13.97
CA PHE A 44 -20.06 -11.88 12.65
C PHE A 44 -20.44 -13.08 11.78
N VAL A 45 -20.84 -14.21 12.38
CA VAL A 45 -21.07 -15.47 11.62
C VAL A 45 -22.16 -15.31 10.57
N ARG A 46 -23.29 -14.65 10.90
CA ARG A 46 -24.41 -14.46 9.96
C ARG A 46 -24.03 -13.63 8.72
N PRO A 47 -23.49 -12.41 8.85
CA PRO A 47 -23.11 -11.65 7.65
C PRO A 47 -21.97 -12.32 6.88
N VAL A 48 -21.00 -12.94 7.56
CA VAL A 48 -19.91 -13.68 6.90
C VAL A 48 -20.44 -14.90 6.15
N ALA A 49 -21.47 -15.59 6.63
CA ALA A 49 -22.08 -16.70 5.90
C ALA A 49 -22.66 -16.26 4.54
N GLY A 50 -23.29 -15.08 4.47
CA GLY A 50 -23.75 -14.49 3.21
C GLY A 50 -22.60 -14.16 2.25
N VAL A 51 -21.49 -13.64 2.79
CA VAL A 51 -20.27 -13.37 2.03
C VAL A 51 -19.62 -14.66 1.52
N VAL A 52 -19.54 -15.71 2.34
CA VAL A 52 -19.02 -17.03 1.96
C VAL A 52 -19.84 -17.66 0.83
N PHE A 53 -21.17 -17.54 0.89
CA PHE A 53 -22.04 -17.97 -0.19
C PHE A 53 -21.72 -17.23 -1.51
N LEU A 54 -21.63 -15.90 -1.46
CA LEU A 54 -21.31 -15.09 -2.64
C LEU A 54 -19.88 -15.35 -3.16
N ALA A 55 -18.91 -15.61 -2.28
CA ALA A 55 -17.55 -16.00 -2.66
C ALA A 55 -17.54 -17.37 -3.35
N THR A 56 -18.37 -18.31 -2.91
CA THR A 56 -18.54 -19.61 -3.57
C THR A 56 -19.12 -19.44 -4.98
N LEU A 57 -20.11 -18.56 -5.16
CA LEU A 57 -20.62 -18.20 -6.48
C LEU A 57 -19.55 -17.54 -7.36
N CYS A 58 -18.73 -16.65 -6.78
CA CYS A 58 -17.61 -16.00 -7.45
C CYS A 58 -16.63 -17.04 -8.03
N PHE A 59 -16.23 -18.05 -7.25
CA PHE A 59 -15.41 -19.16 -7.74
C PHE A 59 -16.06 -19.89 -8.92
N GLY A 60 -17.35 -20.20 -8.83
CA GLY A 60 -18.12 -20.85 -9.89
C GLY A 60 -18.17 -20.01 -11.18
N PHE A 61 -18.45 -18.71 -11.06
CA PHE A 61 -18.52 -17.78 -12.20
C PHE A 61 -17.18 -17.64 -12.90
N VAL A 62 -16.07 -17.45 -12.17
CA VAL A 62 -14.74 -17.37 -12.80
C VAL A 62 -14.46 -18.64 -13.61
N ARG A 63 -14.73 -19.83 -13.05
CA ARG A 63 -14.52 -21.09 -13.77
C ARG A 63 -15.42 -21.26 -14.99
N HIS A 64 -16.63 -20.70 -14.95
CA HIS A 64 -17.57 -20.74 -16.06
C HIS A 64 -17.17 -19.79 -17.20
N PHE A 65 -16.70 -18.57 -16.87
CA PHE A 65 -16.42 -17.54 -17.86
C PHE A 65 -15.04 -17.63 -18.51
N ILE A 66 -14.04 -18.22 -17.86
CA ILE A 66 -12.69 -18.35 -18.44
C ILE A 66 -12.69 -19.01 -19.84
N PRO A 67 -13.35 -20.18 -20.07
CA PRO A 67 -13.38 -20.80 -21.40
C PRO A 67 -13.98 -19.91 -22.49
N TYR A 68 -15.00 -19.11 -22.16
CA TYR A 68 -15.66 -18.20 -23.08
C TYR A 68 -14.79 -16.97 -23.41
N TRP A 69 -13.99 -16.53 -22.44
CA TRP A 69 -13.04 -15.43 -22.62
C TRP A 69 -11.81 -15.89 -23.41
N ASP A 70 -11.28 -17.08 -23.10
CA ASP A 70 -10.16 -17.70 -23.83
C ASP A 70 -10.41 -17.79 -25.34
N GLU A 71 -11.60 -18.27 -25.74
CA GLU A 71 -11.96 -18.36 -27.17
C GLU A 71 -11.94 -16.97 -27.85
N ARG A 72 -12.36 -15.90 -27.16
CA ARG A 72 -12.32 -14.54 -27.69
C ARG A 72 -10.92 -13.98 -27.81
N MET A 73 -10.09 -14.18 -26.79
CA MET A 73 -8.72 -13.69 -26.78
C MET A 73 -7.91 -14.37 -27.89
N LYS A 74 -8.09 -15.68 -28.08
CA LYS A 74 -7.51 -16.42 -29.21
C LYS A 74 -7.97 -15.88 -30.57
N ARG A 75 -9.26 -15.60 -30.75
CA ARG A 75 -9.78 -15.00 -32.00
C ARG A 75 -9.22 -13.61 -32.28
N LYS A 76 -8.92 -12.82 -31.24
CA LYS A 76 -8.32 -11.49 -31.35
C LYS A 76 -6.78 -11.53 -31.48
N GLY A 77 -6.16 -12.71 -31.38
CA GLY A 77 -4.71 -12.86 -31.43
C GLY A 77 -3.98 -12.38 -30.17
N VAL A 78 -4.69 -12.21 -29.05
CA VAL A 78 -4.07 -11.84 -27.76
C VAL A 78 -3.63 -13.14 -27.07
N THR A 79 -2.47 -13.64 -27.48
CA THR A 79 -1.93 -14.93 -27.06
C THR A 79 -0.41 -14.90 -26.89
N GLY A 80 0.08 -15.75 -25.99
CA GLY A 80 1.49 -15.91 -25.66
C GLY A 80 1.97 -17.33 -25.89
N ARG A 81 3.27 -17.50 -26.17
CA ARG A 81 3.90 -18.83 -26.23
C ARG A 81 4.41 -19.24 -24.86
N ASP A 82 4.16 -20.47 -24.45
CA ASP A 82 4.77 -21.04 -23.25
C ASP A 82 6.25 -21.34 -23.50
N MET A 83 7.11 -20.44 -22.99
CA MET A 83 8.56 -20.45 -23.21
C MET A 83 9.26 -21.66 -22.57
N HIS A 84 8.57 -22.39 -21.69
CA HIS A 84 9.14 -23.49 -20.91
C HIS A 84 8.72 -24.88 -21.40
N LYS A 85 8.23 -24.96 -22.64
CA LYS A 85 7.79 -26.20 -23.29
C LYS A 85 8.63 -26.53 -24.53
N PRO A 86 8.71 -27.82 -24.91
CA PRO A 86 9.38 -28.22 -26.14
C PRO A 86 8.68 -27.63 -27.37
N LEU A 87 9.44 -27.44 -28.44
CA LEU A 87 8.90 -26.95 -29.70
C LEU A 87 8.10 -28.05 -30.43
N PRO A 88 6.97 -27.72 -31.08
CA PRO A 88 6.32 -26.41 -31.10
C PRO A 88 5.64 -26.07 -29.77
N ALA A 89 5.99 -24.91 -29.19
CA ALA A 89 5.48 -24.48 -27.90
C ALA A 89 3.98 -24.16 -27.97
N PRO A 90 3.18 -24.52 -26.94
CA PRO A 90 1.76 -24.23 -26.92
C PRO A 90 1.53 -22.72 -26.83
N VAL A 91 0.47 -22.27 -27.51
CA VAL A 91 0.04 -20.87 -27.54
C VAL A 91 -1.20 -20.73 -26.67
N LEU A 92 -1.10 -19.93 -25.61
CA LEU A 92 -2.15 -19.75 -24.60
C LEU A 92 -2.71 -18.32 -24.69
N SER A 93 -3.96 -18.12 -24.27
CA SER A 93 -4.53 -16.77 -24.20
C SER A 93 -3.89 -15.96 -23.07
N GLU A 94 -3.71 -14.66 -23.27
CA GLU A 94 -3.19 -13.73 -22.26
C GLU A 94 -4.32 -12.89 -21.62
N GLY A 95 -4.01 -12.24 -20.49
CA GLY A 95 -4.93 -11.33 -19.81
C GLY A 95 -6.14 -11.99 -19.13
N MET A 96 -6.09 -13.29 -18.79
CA MET A 96 -7.20 -13.95 -18.09
C MET A 96 -7.45 -13.41 -16.66
N GLY A 97 -6.48 -12.68 -16.11
CA GLY A 97 -6.65 -11.94 -14.85
C GLY A 97 -7.90 -11.07 -14.82
N LEU A 98 -8.29 -10.51 -15.98
CA LEU A 98 -9.44 -9.62 -16.09
C LEU A 98 -10.75 -10.29 -15.67
N VAL A 99 -10.94 -11.57 -16.01
CA VAL A 99 -12.15 -12.33 -15.62
C VAL A 99 -12.22 -12.48 -14.11
N SER A 100 -11.09 -12.81 -13.47
CA SER A 100 -11.00 -12.97 -12.02
C SER A 100 -11.29 -11.65 -11.30
N ALA A 101 -10.64 -10.56 -11.74
CA ALA A 101 -10.81 -9.23 -11.16
C ALA A 101 -12.23 -8.67 -11.36
N PHE A 102 -12.83 -8.86 -12.54
CA PHE A 102 -14.19 -8.40 -12.81
C PHE A 102 -15.23 -9.10 -11.92
N VAL A 103 -15.16 -10.42 -11.81
CA VAL A 103 -16.09 -11.18 -10.94
C VAL A 103 -15.85 -10.83 -9.47
N PHE A 104 -14.59 -10.61 -9.06
CA PHE A 104 -14.25 -10.12 -7.72
C PHE A 104 -14.94 -8.78 -7.42
N VAL A 105 -14.79 -7.77 -8.29
CA VAL A 105 -15.39 -6.44 -8.08
C VAL A 105 -16.91 -6.52 -8.01
N LEU A 106 -17.54 -7.30 -8.91
CA LEU A 106 -18.99 -7.50 -8.87
C LEU A 106 -19.45 -8.14 -7.56
N ALA A 107 -18.75 -9.17 -7.08
CA ALA A 107 -19.06 -9.82 -5.82
C ALA A 107 -18.87 -8.87 -4.62
N ALA A 108 -17.77 -8.10 -4.61
CA ALA A 108 -17.50 -7.12 -3.56
C ALA A 108 -18.59 -6.03 -3.51
N VAL A 109 -19.00 -5.46 -4.65
CA VAL A 109 -20.09 -4.48 -4.73
C VAL A 109 -21.42 -5.10 -4.30
N ALA A 110 -21.76 -6.30 -4.78
CA ALA A 110 -22.99 -6.98 -4.38
C ALA A 110 -23.03 -7.29 -2.87
N SER A 111 -21.87 -7.56 -2.25
CA SER A 111 -21.79 -7.78 -0.80
C SER A 111 -22.17 -6.55 0.02
N GLN A 112 -21.98 -5.33 -0.52
CA GLN A 112 -22.37 -4.10 0.17
C GLN A 112 -23.90 -3.97 0.34
N VAL A 113 -24.69 -4.62 -0.51
CA VAL A 113 -26.16 -4.69 -0.34
C VAL A 113 -26.54 -5.60 0.82
N LEU A 114 -25.73 -6.64 1.06
CA LEU A 114 -25.95 -7.61 2.14
C LEU A 114 -25.44 -7.10 3.49
N LEU A 115 -24.40 -6.25 3.48
CA LEU A 115 -23.72 -5.74 4.65
C LEU A 115 -24.20 -4.32 4.96
N LYS A 116 -24.87 -4.14 6.10
CA LYS A 116 -25.28 -2.81 6.57
C LYS A 116 -24.04 -2.04 7.04
N ASN A 117 -23.42 -1.28 6.14
CA ASN A 117 -22.20 -0.52 6.38
C ASN A 117 -22.51 0.89 6.90
N ASP A 118 -21.59 1.43 7.71
CA ASP A 118 -21.57 2.84 8.10
C ASP A 118 -21.09 3.71 6.91
N ASP A 119 -21.64 4.90 6.75
CA ASP A 119 -21.37 5.82 5.63
C ASP A 119 -19.87 6.15 5.53
N LYS A 120 -19.20 6.35 6.68
CA LYS A 120 -17.76 6.61 6.71
C LYS A 120 -16.94 5.43 6.18
N LYS A 121 -17.35 4.20 6.55
CA LYS A 121 -16.67 2.97 6.09
C LYS A 121 -16.98 2.66 4.64
N LEU A 122 -18.14 3.06 4.15
CA LEU A 122 -18.51 2.92 2.75
C LEU A 122 -17.62 3.78 1.82
N VAL A 123 -17.20 4.97 2.27
CA VAL A 123 -16.26 5.83 1.54
C VAL A 123 -14.90 5.14 1.38
N GLU A 124 -14.33 4.61 2.46
CA GLU A 124 -13.08 3.84 2.44
C GLU A 124 -13.21 2.59 1.54
N TYR A 125 -14.34 1.88 1.62
CA TYR A 125 -14.63 0.70 0.81
C TYR A 125 -14.63 1.01 -0.68
N ASN A 126 -15.39 2.02 -1.08
CA ASN A 126 -15.54 2.39 -2.47
C ASN A 126 -14.25 3.00 -3.03
N ALA A 127 -13.48 3.73 -2.24
CA ALA A 127 -12.16 4.21 -2.62
C ALA A 127 -11.16 3.06 -2.85
N GLY A 128 -11.17 2.05 -1.98
CA GLY A 128 -10.38 0.83 -2.15
C GLY A 128 -10.76 0.06 -3.42
N LEU A 129 -12.06 -0.17 -3.65
CA LEU A 129 -12.55 -0.84 -4.86
C LEU A 129 -12.27 -0.03 -6.13
N LEU A 130 -12.38 1.29 -6.08
CA LEU A 130 -12.04 2.16 -7.21
C LEU A 130 -10.55 2.04 -7.53
N SER A 131 -9.68 2.03 -6.52
CA SER A 131 -8.23 1.83 -6.69
C SER A 131 -7.92 0.47 -7.32
N ILE A 132 -8.58 -0.60 -6.86
CA ILE A 132 -8.45 -1.95 -7.44
C ILE A 132 -8.90 -1.97 -8.90
N THR A 133 -10.04 -1.34 -9.20
CA THR A 133 -10.60 -1.29 -10.56
C THR A 133 -9.70 -0.50 -11.51
N LEU A 134 -9.21 0.67 -11.09
CA LEU A 134 -8.30 1.50 -11.87
C LEU A 134 -6.99 0.77 -12.17
N MET A 135 -6.37 0.14 -11.18
CA MET A 135 -5.13 -0.58 -11.40
C MET A 135 -5.34 -1.84 -12.27
N THR A 136 -6.46 -2.55 -12.11
CA THR A 136 -6.81 -3.68 -12.98
C THR A 136 -6.95 -3.23 -14.43
N PHE A 137 -7.62 -2.10 -14.66
CA PHE A 137 -7.74 -1.50 -15.98
C PHE A 137 -6.37 -1.11 -16.57
N LEU A 138 -5.50 -0.48 -15.77
CA LEU A 138 -4.15 -0.11 -16.20
C LEU A 138 -3.27 -1.33 -16.50
N GLY A 139 -3.39 -2.41 -15.70
CA GLY A 139 -2.70 -3.68 -15.98
C GLY A 139 -3.19 -4.35 -17.27
N PHE A 140 -4.49 -4.28 -17.54
CA PHE A 140 -5.04 -4.75 -18.82
C PHE A 140 -4.63 -3.87 -20.00
N ALA A 141 -4.54 -2.55 -19.81
CA ALA A 141 -3.99 -1.67 -20.82
C ALA A 141 -2.50 -1.97 -21.09
N ASP A 142 -1.72 -2.33 -20.07
CA ASP A 142 -0.32 -2.74 -20.20
C ASP A 142 -0.17 -4.03 -21.01
N ASP A 143 -1.01 -5.04 -20.75
CA ASP A 143 -1.07 -6.28 -21.54
C ASP A 143 -1.35 -6.03 -23.04
N LEU A 144 -2.11 -4.97 -23.38
CA LEU A 144 -2.48 -4.66 -24.77
C LEU A 144 -1.54 -3.67 -25.46
N LEU A 145 -1.00 -2.71 -24.71
CA LEU A 145 -0.23 -1.58 -25.26
C LEU A 145 1.29 -1.74 -25.07
N GLU A 146 1.73 -2.74 -24.29
CA GLU A 146 3.13 -2.94 -23.90
C GLU A 146 3.78 -1.65 -23.38
N LEU A 147 3.30 -1.13 -22.24
CA LEU A 147 3.74 0.17 -21.75
C LEU A 147 5.23 0.16 -21.36
N PRO A 148 5.94 1.29 -21.52
CA PRO A 148 7.34 1.39 -21.10
C PRO A 148 7.47 1.25 -19.58
N TRP A 149 8.60 0.72 -19.12
CA TRP A 149 8.85 0.45 -17.68
C TRP A 149 8.60 1.66 -16.76
N ARG A 150 8.85 2.88 -17.24
CA ARG A 150 8.57 4.12 -16.49
C ARG A 150 7.08 4.29 -16.19
N ALA A 151 6.23 3.98 -17.16
CA ALA A 151 4.78 4.00 -16.96
C ALA A 151 4.37 2.94 -15.93
N LYS A 152 4.95 1.74 -15.96
CA LYS A 152 4.69 0.67 -14.98
C LYS A 152 5.02 1.06 -13.53
N MET A 153 5.97 1.98 -13.33
CA MET A 153 6.27 2.53 -11.99
C MET A 153 5.27 3.61 -11.55
N LEU A 154 4.68 4.34 -12.50
CA LEU A 154 3.76 5.46 -12.23
C LEU A 154 2.30 5.02 -12.16
N THR A 155 1.91 3.95 -12.87
CA THR A 155 0.52 3.46 -12.89
C THR A 155 -0.04 3.12 -11.51
N PRO A 156 0.71 2.48 -10.58
CA PRO A 156 0.19 2.20 -9.24
C PRO A 156 0.02 3.47 -8.40
N LEU A 157 0.88 4.49 -8.60
CA LEU A 157 0.74 5.78 -7.92
C LEU A 157 -0.60 6.43 -8.28
N VAL A 158 -0.91 6.50 -9.57
CA VAL A 158 -2.18 7.05 -10.07
C VAL A 158 -3.36 6.23 -9.55
N ALA A 159 -3.28 4.91 -9.62
CA ALA A 159 -4.36 4.05 -9.15
C ALA A 159 -4.57 4.09 -7.63
N SER A 160 -3.56 4.46 -6.84
CA SER A 160 -3.66 4.55 -5.39
C SER A 160 -4.26 5.86 -4.87
N VAL A 161 -4.42 6.88 -5.71
CA VAL A 161 -4.94 8.20 -5.28
C VAL A 161 -6.29 8.11 -4.56
N PRO A 162 -7.31 7.37 -5.05
CA PRO A 162 -8.59 7.28 -4.35
C PRO A 162 -8.44 6.72 -2.93
N LEU A 163 -7.64 5.66 -2.77
CA LEU A 163 -7.34 5.06 -1.47
C LEU A 163 -6.67 6.07 -0.53
N LEU A 164 -5.67 6.81 -1.01
CA LEU A 164 -4.96 7.81 -0.21
C LEU A 164 -5.88 8.95 0.22
N VAL A 165 -6.73 9.45 -0.68
CA VAL A 165 -7.67 10.55 -0.36
C VAL A 165 -8.72 10.12 0.67
N ALA A 166 -9.18 8.88 0.62
CA ALA A 166 -10.18 8.36 1.55
C ALA A 166 -9.60 7.86 2.88
N TYR A 167 -8.27 7.81 3.02
CA TYR A 167 -7.63 7.28 4.22
C TYR A 167 -7.86 8.22 5.43
N THR A 168 -8.60 7.73 6.42
CA THR A 168 -8.88 8.46 7.68
C THR A 168 -8.11 7.91 8.89
N GLY A 169 -7.16 7.00 8.64
CA GLY A 169 -6.38 6.34 9.68
C GLY A 169 -5.26 7.21 10.28
N ARG A 170 -4.58 6.67 11.30
CA ARG A 170 -3.47 7.35 11.99
C ARG A 170 -2.20 7.37 11.13
N THR A 171 -1.50 8.51 11.11
CA THR A 171 -0.19 8.69 10.47
C THR A 171 0.99 8.40 11.41
N THR A 172 0.70 8.10 12.67
CA THR A 172 1.69 7.74 13.69
C THR A 172 2.15 6.30 13.54
N ILE A 173 3.47 6.10 13.47
CA ILE A 173 4.08 4.77 13.50
C ILE A 173 4.83 4.56 14.82
N LEU A 174 4.98 3.28 15.18
CA LEU A 174 5.87 2.87 16.25
C LEU A 174 7.19 2.50 15.59
N LEU A 175 8.25 3.23 15.94
CA LEU A 175 9.58 3.00 15.39
C LEU A 175 10.21 1.77 16.04
N PRO A 176 10.89 0.92 15.26
CA PRO A 176 11.68 -0.12 15.87
C PRO A 176 12.86 0.46 16.65
N ASP A 177 13.23 -0.16 17.76
CA ASP A 177 14.30 0.32 18.66
C ASP A 177 15.64 0.46 17.93
N TRP A 178 15.90 -0.42 16.96
CA TRP A 178 17.13 -0.37 16.15
C TRP A 178 17.13 0.72 15.08
N VAL A 179 15.97 1.26 14.72
CA VAL A 179 15.83 2.36 13.75
C VAL A 179 16.01 3.71 14.43
N PHE A 180 15.70 3.81 15.72
CA PHE A 180 15.77 5.05 16.48
C PHE A 180 17.13 5.80 16.35
N PRO A 181 18.30 5.15 16.50
CA PRO A 181 19.59 5.85 16.36
C PRO A 181 19.80 6.48 14.97
N PHE A 182 19.27 5.85 13.91
CA PHE A 182 19.36 6.36 12.55
C PHE A 182 18.39 7.52 12.32
N VAL A 183 17.17 7.41 12.85
CA VAL A 183 16.16 8.48 12.72
C VAL A 183 16.54 9.69 13.55
N ASP A 184 17.08 9.52 14.75
CA ASP A 184 17.58 10.61 15.58
C ASP A 184 18.74 11.34 14.89
N SER A 185 19.66 10.57 14.26
CA SER A 185 20.72 11.11 13.40
C SER A 185 20.17 11.87 12.18
N LEU A 186 19.08 11.39 11.57
CA LEU A 186 18.40 12.06 10.46
C LEU A 186 17.54 13.24 10.91
N ALA A 187 16.99 13.25 12.13
CA ALA A 187 16.23 14.36 12.68
C ALA A 187 17.14 15.57 13.00
N ALA A 188 18.42 15.31 13.27
CA ALA A 188 19.45 16.35 13.32
C ALA A 188 19.83 16.90 11.93
N PHE A 189 19.59 16.14 10.85
CA PHE A 189 19.99 16.51 9.49
C PHE A 189 19.29 17.77 8.96
N PRO A 190 17.99 18.02 9.17
CA PRO A 190 17.36 19.29 8.83
C PRO A 190 18.03 20.51 9.45
N ALA A 191 18.36 20.45 10.75
CA ALA A 191 19.06 21.54 11.42
C ALA A 191 20.48 21.74 10.85
N LEU A 192 21.16 20.64 10.52
CA LEU A 192 22.48 20.65 9.89
C LEU A 192 22.44 21.16 8.43
N LEU A 193 21.39 20.81 7.70
CA LEU A 193 21.12 21.21 6.32
C LEU A 193 20.72 22.69 6.27
N GLU A 194 19.86 23.14 7.19
CA GLU A 194 19.48 24.56 7.34
C GLU A 194 20.70 25.40 7.74
N GLN A 195 21.53 24.90 8.66
CA GLN A 195 22.80 25.54 9.00
C GLN A 195 23.77 25.59 7.80
N SER A 196 23.81 24.54 6.97
CA SER A 196 24.67 24.49 5.78
C SER A 196 24.15 25.34 4.61
N LEU A 197 22.84 25.34 4.39
CA LEU A 197 22.18 26.07 3.30
C LEU A 197 22.08 27.56 3.62
N SER A 198 21.86 27.95 4.88
CA SER A 198 21.83 29.36 5.29
C SER A 198 23.15 30.09 5.00
N VAL A 199 24.30 29.40 5.08
CA VAL A 199 25.63 29.93 4.71
C VAL A 199 25.68 30.36 3.23
N TRP A 200 24.93 29.72 2.34
CA TRP A 200 24.91 30.05 0.90
C TRP A 200 23.71 30.91 0.50
N ILE A 201 22.54 30.66 1.08
CA ILE A 201 21.28 31.34 0.74
C ILE A 201 21.28 32.79 1.24
N SER A 202 21.78 33.05 2.45
CA SER A 202 21.85 34.42 3.00
C SER A 202 22.69 35.36 2.12
N PRO A 203 23.95 35.01 1.75
CA PRO A 203 24.75 35.85 0.85
C PRO A 203 24.12 35.99 -0.53
N ALA A 204 23.57 34.91 -1.10
CA ALA A 204 22.96 34.94 -2.43
C ALA A 204 21.71 35.83 -2.48
N THR A 205 20.84 35.76 -1.47
CA THR A 205 19.63 36.60 -1.38
C THR A 205 19.98 38.08 -1.14
N VAL A 206 21.03 38.36 -0.36
CA VAL A 206 21.55 39.73 -0.20
C VAL A 206 22.15 40.25 -1.50
N ALA A 207 22.97 39.45 -2.20
CA ALA A 207 23.58 39.83 -3.48
C ALA A 207 22.54 40.06 -4.59
N LEU A 208 21.49 39.23 -4.64
CA LEU A 208 20.37 39.43 -5.56
C LEU A 208 19.57 40.69 -5.23
N ARG A 209 19.34 40.98 -3.94
CA ARG A 209 18.64 42.19 -3.50
C ARG A 209 19.43 43.45 -3.83
N THR A 210 20.74 43.45 -3.61
CA THR A 210 21.61 44.61 -3.92
C THR A 210 21.76 44.82 -5.42
N PHE A 211 21.96 43.74 -6.19
CA PHE A 211 21.97 43.80 -7.66
C PHE A 211 20.66 44.37 -8.19
N TRP A 212 19.51 43.88 -7.70
CA TRP A 212 18.21 44.32 -8.18
C TRP A 212 17.87 45.77 -7.79
N ALA A 213 18.21 46.19 -6.57
CA ALA A 213 18.09 47.58 -6.15
C ALA A 213 18.86 48.51 -7.10
N SER A 214 20.08 48.12 -7.50
CA SER A 214 20.88 48.86 -8.49
C SER A 214 20.21 48.92 -9.87
N VAL A 215 19.57 47.83 -10.33
CA VAL A 215 18.81 47.79 -11.59
C VAL A 215 17.59 48.72 -11.54
N VAL A 216 16.84 48.71 -10.43
CA VAL A 216 15.66 49.59 -10.25
C VAL A 216 16.07 51.06 -10.20
N ASP A 217 17.15 51.40 -9.47
CA ASP A 217 17.67 52.77 -9.43
C ASP A 217 18.17 53.23 -10.80
N SER A 218 18.92 52.38 -11.51
CA SER A 218 19.45 52.70 -12.84
C SER A 218 18.33 52.86 -13.88
N THR A 219 17.30 52.02 -13.84
CA THR A 219 16.15 52.11 -14.75
C THR A 219 15.23 53.27 -14.39
N GLY A 220 15.07 53.59 -13.11
CA GLY A 220 14.37 54.78 -12.64
C GLY A 220 15.05 56.08 -13.08
N ALA A 221 16.38 56.14 -12.99
CA ALA A 221 17.18 57.28 -13.48
C ALA A 221 17.11 57.41 -15.01
N LEU A 222 17.14 56.29 -15.74
CA LEU A 222 17.00 56.30 -17.20
C LEU A 222 15.59 56.77 -17.62
N TYR A 223 14.55 56.32 -16.92
CA TYR A 223 13.16 56.71 -17.17
C TYR A 223 12.95 58.20 -16.89
N SER A 224 13.46 58.74 -15.79
CA SER A 224 13.34 60.17 -15.46
C SER A 224 14.08 61.06 -16.48
N HIS A 225 15.26 60.63 -16.97
CA HIS A 225 15.96 61.31 -18.06
C HIS A 225 15.21 61.26 -19.40
N LEU A 226 14.61 60.12 -19.75
CA LEU A 226 13.82 59.95 -20.98
C LEU A 226 12.49 60.71 -20.93
N PHE A 227 11.90 60.86 -19.75
CA PHE A 227 10.71 61.66 -19.53
C PHE A 227 11.03 63.16 -19.62
N ALA A 228 12.10 63.61 -18.94
CA ALA A 228 12.55 65.01 -18.97
C ALA A 228 13.01 65.48 -20.36
N SER A 229 13.51 64.57 -21.20
CA SER A 229 13.88 64.89 -22.60
C SER A 229 12.68 64.96 -23.58
N GLY A 230 11.46 64.67 -23.11
CA GLY A 230 10.25 64.73 -23.94
C GLY A 230 10.19 63.68 -25.04
N LEU A 231 11.07 62.67 -25.01
CA LEU A 231 11.14 61.63 -26.03
C LEU A 231 9.97 60.64 -25.88
N LEU A 232 9.59 60.33 -24.64
CA LEU A 232 8.48 59.42 -24.32
C LEU A 232 7.10 59.99 -24.73
N SER A 233 6.90 61.31 -24.59
CA SER A 233 5.63 61.96 -24.98
C SER A 233 5.42 62.02 -26.49
N ARG A 234 6.48 61.87 -27.31
CA ARG A 234 6.39 61.84 -28.77
C ARG A 234 6.07 60.47 -29.37
N VAL A 235 6.28 59.38 -28.62
CA VAL A 235 6.14 58.01 -29.14
C VAL A 235 4.74 57.43 -28.92
N GLY A 236 3.84 58.13 -28.21
CA GLY A 236 2.42 57.77 -28.12
C GLY A 236 2.14 56.39 -27.51
N MET A 237 3.12 55.80 -26.83
CA MET A 237 2.97 54.56 -26.10
C MET A 237 3.09 54.85 -24.61
N PHE A 238 2.10 54.39 -23.86
CA PHE A 238 1.92 54.38 -22.40
C PHE A 238 1.04 55.51 -21.81
N PRO A 239 -0.03 55.13 -21.07
CA PRO A 239 -0.91 56.07 -20.36
C PRO A 239 -0.18 56.73 -19.18
N GLU A 240 -0.63 57.92 -18.77
CA GLU A 240 0.00 58.78 -17.73
C GLU A 240 0.20 58.10 -16.35
N GLU A 241 -0.45 56.96 -16.10
CA GLU A 241 -0.39 56.24 -14.83
C GLU A 241 0.60 55.06 -14.81
N PHE A 242 1.24 54.70 -15.94
CA PHE A 242 2.08 53.50 -16.00
C PHE A 242 3.56 53.81 -15.73
N SER A 243 4.00 53.60 -14.48
CA SER A 243 5.42 53.72 -14.09
C SER A 243 6.12 52.35 -14.14
N PHE A 244 6.90 52.09 -15.20
CA PHE A 244 7.69 50.87 -15.36
C PHE A 244 8.54 50.46 -14.12
N PRO A 245 9.12 51.41 -13.34
CA PRO A 245 9.84 51.09 -12.11
C PRO A 245 8.96 50.46 -11.01
N SER A 246 7.68 50.82 -10.91
CA SER A 246 6.77 50.26 -9.90
C SER A 246 6.38 48.81 -10.21
N LEU A 247 6.28 48.46 -11.49
CA LEU A 247 6.04 47.09 -11.97
C LEU A 247 7.24 46.17 -11.64
N LEU A 248 8.47 46.64 -11.87
CA LEU A 248 9.69 45.92 -11.53
C LEU A 248 9.85 45.73 -10.02
N ALA A 249 9.46 46.74 -9.22
CA ALA A 249 9.47 46.66 -7.76
C ALA A 249 8.43 45.64 -7.23
N SER A 250 7.22 45.61 -7.80
CA SER A 250 6.16 44.67 -7.37
C SER A 250 6.48 43.21 -7.74
N LEU A 251 7.01 42.96 -8.94
CA LEU A 251 7.47 41.62 -9.34
C LEU A 251 8.56 41.07 -8.42
N PHE A 252 9.50 41.94 -8.01
CA PHE A 252 10.55 41.54 -7.07
C PHE A 252 10.00 41.26 -5.67
N ALA A 253 9.10 42.10 -5.16
CA ALA A 253 8.43 41.87 -3.88
C ALA A 253 7.73 40.51 -3.86
N SER A 254 7.00 40.17 -4.93
CA SER A 254 6.35 38.86 -5.09
C SER A 254 7.34 37.69 -5.14
N PHE A 255 8.47 37.84 -5.85
CA PHE A 255 9.51 36.80 -5.91
C PHE A 255 10.20 36.57 -4.56
N THR A 256 10.52 37.64 -3.83
CA THR A 256 11.08 37.52 -2.47
C THR A 256 10.09 36.89 -1.48
N ALA A 257 8.80 37.24 -1.57
CA ALA A 257 7.75 36.63 -0.76
C ALA A 257 7.58 35.13 -1.07
N PHE A 258 7.73 34.73 -2.33
CA PHE A 258 7.74 33.32 -2.73
C PHE A 258 8.90 32.54 -2.11
N LEU A 259 10.13 33.05 -2.20
CA LEU A 259 11.31 32.38 -1.62
C LEU A 259 11.21 32.25 -0.10
N GLN A 260 10.67 33.26 0.57
CA GLN A 260 10.49 33.26 2.02
C GLN A 260 9.39 32.28 2.45
N THR A 261 8.27 32.23 1.70
CA THR A 261 7.22 31.23 1.89
C THR A 261 7.77 29.81 1.66
N PHE A 262 8.49 29.57 0.57
CA PHE A 262 9.11 28.27 0.27
C PHE A 262 10.06 27.81 1.39
N SER A 263 10.91 28.70 1.90
CA SER A 263 11.81 28.43 3.03
C SER A 263 11.02 28.07 4.30
N SER A 264 9.96 28.82 4.61
CA SER A 264 9.11 28.56 5.79
C SER A 264 8.32 27.26 5.66
N SER A 265 7.84 26.91 4.46
CA SER A 265 7.16 25.65 4.19
C SER A 265 8.11 24.47 4.29
N LEU A 266 9.35 24.60 3.79
CA LEU A 266 10.37 23.56 3.93
C LEU A 266 10.78 23.38 5.39
N SER A 267 11.01 24.47 6.13
CA SER A 267 11.31 24.43 7.57
C SER A 267 10.15 23.81 8.35
N GLY A 268 8.90 24.18 8.06
CA GLY A 268 7.69 23.60 8.67
C GLY A 268 7.49 22.11 8.37
N LEU A 269 7.82 21.68 7.15
CA LEU A 269 7.76 20.26 6.75
C LEU A 269 8.84 19.42 7.44
N LEU A 270 9.95 20.04 7.84
CA LEU A 270 11.05 19.41 8.56
C LEU A 270 10.90 19.50 10.09
N THR A 271 10.31 20.57 10.63
CA THR A 271 9.99 20.70 12.08
C THR A 271 8.76 19.89 12.50
N GLY A 272 7.94 19.42 11.56
CA GLY A 272 6.86 18.46 11.83
C GLY A 272 7.34 17.09 12.37
N TYR A 273 8.64 16.80 12.30
CA TYR A 273 9.26 15.64 12.94
C TYR A 273 9.51 15.89 14.44
N CYS A 274 8.45 16.06 15.23
CA CYS A 274 8.57 16.04 16.68
C CYS A 274 8.57 14.59 17.17
N LEU A 275 9.73 14.12 17.64
CA LEU A 275 9.80 12.98 18.55
C LEU A 275 9.02 13.38 19.81
N LEU A 276 7.80 12.85 19.98
CA LEU A 276 6.99 13.16 21.16
C LEU A 276 7.68 12.56 22.40
N PRO A 277 8.09 13.35 23.40
CA PRO A 277 8.58 12.83 24.65
C PRO A 277 7.41 12.13 25.36
N THR A 278 7.68 10.90 25.80
CA THR A 278 6.71 9.96 26.37
C THR A 278 5.89 10.56 27.53
N ALA A 279 4.58 10.70 27.33
CA ALA A 279 3.63 10.60 28.43
C ALA A 279 3.18 9.13 28.55
N SER A 280 2.73 8.71 29.72
CA SER A 280 2.31 7.33 30.00
C SER A 280 1.35 6.78 28.92
N PRO A 281 1.28 5.45 28.67
CA PRO A 281 0.46 4.88 27.59
C PRO A 281 -1.01 5.33 27.59
N THR A 282 -1.52 5.67 28.78
CA THR A 282 -2.86 6.24 29.02
C THR A 282 -2.99 7.73 28.67
N GLU A 283 -1.94 8.53 28.84
CA GLU A 283 -1.95 9.97 28.52
C GLU A 283 -1.64 10.24 27.04
N ALA A 284 -0.85 9.39 26.39
CA ALA A 284 -0.63 9.45 24.95
C ALA A 284 -1.92 9.19 24.14
N LEU A 285 -2.86 8.42 24.70
CA LEU A 285 -4.20 8.22 24.15
C LEU A 285 -5.14 9.43 24.37
N ALA A 286 -4.86 10.28 25.36
CA ALA A 286 -5.69 11.45 25.70
C ALA A 286 -5.25 12.74 24.97
N PHE A 287 -3.95 12.92 24.71
CA PHE A 287 -3.42 14.03 23.91
C PHE A 287 -3.61 13.83 22.39
N ALA A 288 -3.98 12.62 21.96
CA ALA A 288 -4.29 12.23 20.58
C ALA A 288 -5.78 12.37 20.21
N ALA A 289 -6.50 13.30 20.85
CA ALA A 289 -7.82 13.70 20.37
C ALA A 289 -7.66 14.43 19.02
N PRO A 290 -8.50 14.16 18.01
CA PRO A 290 -8.44 14.89 16.76
C PRO A 290 -8.64 16.38 17.05
N LEU A 291 -7.69 17.22 16.61
CA LEU A 291 -7.97 18.65 16.48
C LEU A 291 -9.21 18.77 15.59
N PRO A 292 -10.24 19.53 16.00
CA PRO A 292 -11.45 19.69 15.21
C PRO A 292 -11.07 20.36 13.88
N ILE A 293 -11.05 19.57 12.81
CA ILE A 293 -10.99 20.08 11.45
C ILE A 293 -12.38 20.69 11.18
N PRO A 294 -12.46 21.95 10.73
CA PRO A 294 -13.75 22.59 10.48
C PRO A 294 -14.52 21.79 9.42
N SER A 295 -15.72 21.37 9.79
CA SER A 295 -16.65 20.69 8.90
C SER A 295 -17.19 21.69 7.89
N SER A 296 -16.73 21.55 6.64
CA SER A 296 -17.23 22.15 5.40
C SER A 296 -16.58 23.47 4.90
N PRO A 297 -16.49 23.65 3.55
CA PRO A 297 -16.07 24.91 2.92
C PRO A 297 -17.03 26.09 3.12
N ALA A 298 -18.17 25.88 3.78
CA ALA A 298 -19.17 26.93 4.01
C ALA A 298 -18.80 27.87 5.19
N SER A 299 -17.81 27.49 6.00
CA SER A 299 -17.37 28.24 7.20
C SER A 299 -16.50 29.48 6.92
N LEU A 300 -16.06 29.67 5.67
CA LEU A 300 -15.33 30.88 5.24
C LEU A 300 -16.26 32.07 4.90
N LEU A 301 -17.57 31.83 4.77
CA LEU A 301 -18.58 32.86 4.47
C LEU A 301 -19.38 33.33 5.70
N SER A 302 -19.28 32.62 6.83
CA SER A 302 -19.97 32.98 8.08
C SER A 302 -19.15 33.91 8.99
N SER A 303 -17.89 34.20 8.65
CA SER A 303 -17.03 35.14 9.39
C SER A 303 -17.34 36.62 9.10
N LEU A 304 -18.43 36.90 8.36
CA LEU A 304 -18.89 38.25 8.02
C LEU A 304 -20.17 38.69 8.74
N ASP A 305 -20.72 37.91 9.68
CA ASP A 305 -21.92 38.32 10.42
C ASP A 305 -21.67 38.30 11.93
N THR A 306 -21.23 39.45 12.45
CA THR A 306 -21.21 39.73 13.88
C THR A 306 -22.62 40.09 14.34
N ARG A 307 -23.21 39.34 15.28
CA ARG A 307 -24.11 39.91 16.30
C ARG A 307 -24.36 38.97 17.48
N ASP A 308 -24.27 39.59 18.65
CA ASP A 308 -24.41 39.16 20.04
C ASP A 308 -25.63 38.29 20.40
N SER A 309 -25.52 37.42 21.42
CA SER A 309 -26.09 37.66 22.78
C SER A 309 -26.37 36.42 23.69
N HIS A 310 -25.98 36.57 24.98
CA HIS A 310 -26.58 36.15 26.27
C HIS A 310 -26.56 34.70 26.88
N ASP A 311 -25.79 34.57 27.99
CA ASP A 311 -26.08 34.16 29.40
C ASP A 311 -26.61 32.74 29.84
N ALA A 312 -25.71 31.95 30.49
CA ALA A 312 -25.66 31.27 31.83
C ALA A 312 -26.91 30.64 32.57
N PRO A 313 -26.80 29.85 33.70
CA PRO A 313 -25.83 28.83 34.24
C PRO A 313 -26.47 27.52 34.89
N GLY A 314 -25.65 26.61 35.50
CA GLY A 314 -25.90 25.22 36.06
C GLY A 314 -26.78 25.02 37.33
N PRO A 315 -26.60 24.04 38.30
CA PRO A 315 -25.57 22.99 38.59
C PRO A 315 -26.07 21.62 39.21
N PHE A 316 -25.17 20.70 39.67
CA PHE A 316 -25.15 19.91 40.98
C PHE A 316 -24.39 18.55 40.98
N SER A 317 -23.90 18.12 42.17
CA SER A 317 -22.83 17.13 42.47
C SER A 317 -23.14 16.11 43.61
N ALA A 318 -22.66 14.84 43.48
CA ALA A 318 -22.16 13.78 44.45
C ALA A 318 -22.98 13.36 45.73
N PRO A 319 -22.68 12.27 46.53
CA PRO A 319 -21.51 11.32 46.66
C PRO A 319 -21.79 9.79 46.98
N GLY A 320 -20.74 8.96 47.24
CA GLY A 320 -20.71 7.48 47.58
C GLY A 320 -21.05 7.09 49.06
N PRO A 321 -20.64 5.95 49.74
CA PRO A 321 -19.56 4.93 49.51
C PRO A 321 -19.88 3.42 49.90
N GLY A 322 -18.89 2.48 49.91
CA GLY A 322 -18.87 1.29 50.82
C GLY A 322 -18.39 -0.10 50.30
N LEU A 323 -17.34 -0.67 50.92
CA LEU A 323 -16.63 -1.95 50.67
C LEU A 323 -17.18 -3.18 51.44
N ALA A 324 -17.06 -4.41 50.90
CA ALA A 324 -16.86 -5.67 51.68
C ALA A 324 -16.40 -6.91 50.84
N ALA A 325 -15.28 -7.51 51.29
CA ALA A 325 -14.67 -8.87 51.17
C ALA A 325 -15.28 -9.95 50.22
N ALA A 326 -14.57 -10.59 49.29
CA ALA A 326 -13.39 -11.51 49.35
C ALA A 326 -13.72 -13.00 49.63
N TRP A 327 -13.61 -13.84 48.60
CA TRP A 327 -13.29 -15.28 48.66
C TRP A 327 -12.33 -15.63 47.51
N LEU A 328 -11.11 -16.05 47.83
CA LEU A 328 -10.06 -16.46 46.89
C LEU A 328 -10.29 -17.88 46.36
N THR A 329 -10.23 -18.08 45.04
CA THR A 329 -10.06 -19.41 44.43
C THR A 329 -9.20 -19.34 43.16
N THR A 330 -7.96 -19.83 43.23
CA THR A 330 -7.10 -20.41 42.16
C THR A 330 -6.89 -19.67 40.81
N ALA A 331 -7.57 -18.57 40.53
CA ALA A 331 -7.35 -17.68 39.39
C ALA A 331 -6.15 -16.73 39.62
N ASP A 332 -5.77 -16.52 40.88
CA ASP A 332 -4.70 -15.60 41.28
C ASP A 332 -3.28 -16.08 40.90
N ALA A 333 -3.14 -17.33 40.43
CA ALA A 333 -1.86 -17.83 39.91
C ALA A 333 -1.62 -17.46 38.43
N PHE A 334 -2.64 -17.02 37.69
CA PHE A 334 -2.51 -16.60 36.28
C PHE A 334 -2.61 -15.09 36.07
N ASP A 335 -2.94 -14.32 37.12
CA ASP A 335 -3.03 -12.85 37.10
C ASP A 335 -1.74 -12.13 37.56
N LEU A 336 -0.69 -12.87 37.93
CA LEU A 336 0.62 -12.32 38.32
C LEU A 336 1.47 -11.75 37.16
N GLN A 337 0.89 -11.57 35.97
CA GLN A 337 1.55 -10.87 34.85
C GLN A 337 0.80 -9.62 34.36
N ARG A 338 -0.33 -9.25 34.97
CA ARG A 338 -1.15 -8.12 34.48
C ARG A 338 -1.07 -6.84 35.29
N ASN A 339 -0.49 -6.84 36.49
CA ASN A 339 -0.37 -5.64 37.32
C ASN A 339 0.90 -5.69 38.18
N ASP A 340 2.05 -5.37 37.57
CA ASP A 340 3.22 -4.90 38.31
C ASP A 340 4.03 -3.93 37.42
N MET A 341 3.40 -2.82 37.05
CA MET A 341 4.14 -1.56 36.88
C MET A 341 3.83 -0.72 38.10
N ARG A 342 4.61 -0.92 39.16
CA ARG A 342 4.68 0.01 40.29
C ARG A 342 4.96 1.40 39.73
N LEU A 343 4.07 2.33 40.05
CA LEU A 343 4.27 3.76 39.92
C LEU A 343 5.58 4.14 40.62
N HIS A 344 6.65 4.40 39.87
CA HIS A 344 7.76 5.19 40.39
C HIS A 344 7.25 6.63 40.59
N SER A 345 7.32 7.11 41.82
CA SER A 345 7.07 8.51 42.17
C SER A 345 8.00 9.45 41.39
N PRO A 346 7.60 10.71 41.09
CA PRO A 346 8.31 11.59 40.16
C PRO A 346 9.67 12.14 40.64
N SER A 347 10.32 11.53 41.64
CA SER A 347 11.51 12.07 42.32
C SER A 347 12.79 11.26 42.14
N ASP A 348 12.78 10.14 41.40
CA ASP A 348 14.00 9.34 41.22
C ASP A 348 14.75 9.77 39.96
N SER A 349 15.75 10.65 40.14
CA SER A 349 16.73 11.00 39.11
C SER A 349 17.52 9.75 38.68
N ILE A 350 17.40 9.34 37.41
CA ILE A 350 18.23 8.28 36.83
C ILE A 350 19.70 8.73 36.90
N PRO A 351 20.60 7.97 37.54
CA PRO A 351 22.01 8.35 37.63
C PRO A 351 22.65 8.36 36.25
N ALA A 352 23.34 9.45 35.92
CA ALA A 352 24.11 9.59 34.70
C ALA A 352 25.20 8.51 34.65
N GLY A 353 25.01 7.50 33.80
CA GLY A 353 25.99 6.43 33.60
C GLY A 353 25.44 5.05 33.20
N SER A 354 24.12 4.82 33.20
CA SER A 354 23.57 3.57 32.69
C SER A 354 23.46 3.61 31.16
N THR A 355 24.35 2.88 30.48
CA THR A 355 24.14 2.50 29.09
C THR A 355 22.87 1.66 29.00
N VAL A 356 21.79 2.26 28.50
CA VAL A 356 20.53 1.58 28.17
C VAL A 356 20.86 0.47 27.18
N GLY A 357 20.68 -0.78 27.59
CA GLY A 357 20.84 -1.91 26.69
C GLY A 357 19.79 -1.86 25.57
N TRP A 358 20.15 -2.35 24.38
CA TRP A 358 19.22 -2.55 23.27
C TRP A 358 17.90 -3.18 23.76
N GLY A 359 16.77 -2.51 23.55
CA GLY A 359 15.44 -3.04 23.90
C GLY A 359 14.88 -2.66 25.28
N THR A 360 15.49 -1.70 26.00
CA THR A 360 15.03 -1.31 27.36
C THR A 360 14.46 0.11 27.46
N GLY A 361 14.37 0.84 26.35
CA GLY A 361 13.72 2.15 26.30
C GLY A 361 12.20 2.06 26.11
N PRO A 362 11.42 3.10 26.48
CA PRO A 362 10.01 3.16 26.15
C PRO A 362 9.82 3.24 24.61
N PRO A 363 8.77 2.59 24.05
CA PRO A 363 8.55 2.56 22.61
C PRO A 363 8.39 3.98 22.05
N VAL A 364 9.15 4.30 21.00
CA VAL A 364 9.14 5.61 20.37
C VAL A 364 8.03 5.67 19.32
N VAL A 365 7.11 6.61 19.50
CA VAL A 365 6.02 6.88 18.55
C VAL A 365 6.37 8.14 17.76
N VAL A 366 6.28 8.05 16.43
CA VAL A 366 6.56 9.17 15.52
C VAL A 366 5.38 9.41 14.61
N ASP A 367 4.92 10.66 14.56
CA ASP A 367 3.97 11.10 13.56
C ASP A 367 4.71 11.41 12.25
N LEU A 368 4.41 10.65 11.19
CA LEU A 368 5.02 10.85 9.89
C LEU A 368 4.26 11.87 9.02
N GLY A 369 3.03 12.25 9.39
CA GLY A 369 2.19 13.15 8.60
C GLY A 369 2.17 12.79 7.11
N ALA A 370 2.58 13.72 6.25
CA ALA A 370 2.62 13.54 4.80
C ALA A 370 3.52 12.38 4.33
N PHE A 371 4.59 12.05 5.05
CA PHE A 371 5.47 10.95 4.69
C PHE A 371 4.80 9.58 4.87
N TYR A 372 3.77 9.48 5.72
CA TYR A 372 2.94 8.28 5.81
C TYR A 372 2.17 8.02 4.50
N TYR A 373 1.66 9.08 3.86
CA TYR A 373 1.00 8.97 2.56
C TYR A 373 1.98 8.58 1.45
N VAL A 374 3.21 9.09 1.49
CA VAL A 374 4.30 8.64 0.59
C VAL A 374 4.57 7.15 0.80
N TYR A 375 4.68 6.69 2.04
CA TYR A 375 4.83 5.27 2.36
C TYR A 375 3.67 4.43 1.79
N MET A 376 2.41 4.85 1.97
CA MET A 376 1.26 4.13 1.41
C MET A 376 1.31 4.06 -0.12
N ALA A 377 1.69 5.14 -0.80
CA ALA A 377 1.86 5.17 -2.24
C ALA A 377 3.01 4.25 -2.70
N LEU A 378 4.13 4.23 -1.99
CA LEU A 378 5.24 3.33 -2.30
C LEU A 378 4.90 1.87 -2.02
N LEU A 379 4.08 1.60 -1.00
CA LEU A 379 3.58 0.26 -0.71
C LEU A 379 2.70 -0.26 -1.85
N THR A 380 1.82 0.59 -2.42
CA THR A 380 1.01 0.19 -3.59
C THR A 380 1.89 -0.14 -4.80
N VAL A 381 2.88 0.71 -5.10
CA VAL A 381 3.87 0.48 -6.16
C VAL A 381 4.67 -0.79 -5.93
N PHE A 382 5.10 -1.04 -4.70
CA PHE A 382 5.82 -2.25 -4.34
C PHE A 382 4.95 -3.48 -4.58
N CYS A 383 3.75 -3.56 -4.00
CA CYS A 383 2.92 -4.75 -4.09
C CYS A 383 2.55 -5.13 -5.54
N THR A 384 2.21 -4.15 -6.39
CA THR A 384 1.89 -4.40 -7.82
C THR A 384 3.09 -4.92 -8.58
N ASN A 385 4.25 -4.30 -8.41
CA ASN A 385 5.43 -4.65 -9.18
C ASN A 385 6.12 -5.91 -8.64
N ALA A 386 6.09 -6.15 -7.32
CA ALA A 386 6.79 -7.25 -6.69
C ALA A 386 6.22 -8.62 -7.11
N ILE A 387 4.89 -8.74 -7.23
CA ILE A 387 4.26 -9.93 -7.82
C ILE A 387 4.60 -10.02 -9.31
N ASN A 388 4.57 -8.90 -10.03
CA ASN A 388 4.79 -8.89 -11.48
C ASN A 388 6.21 -9.32 -11.89
N ILE A 389 7.24 -8.92 -11.13
CA ILE A 389 8.62 -9.34 -11.40
C ILE A 389 8.95 -10.74 -10.85
N TYR A 390 8.08 -11.33 -10.02
CA TYR A 390 8.21 -12.67 -9.47
C TYR A 390 7.20 -13.62 -10.13
N ALA A 391 7.38 -13.77 -11.45
CA ALA A 391 6.45 -14.42 -12.37
C ALA A 391 7.19 -15.25 -13.44
N GLY A 392 6.42 -15.89 -14.32
CA GLY A 392 6.93 -16.58 -15.50
C GLY A 392 7.12 -18.09 -15.33
N ILE A 393 6.49 -18.70 -14.33
CA ILE A 393 6.39 -20.15 -14.14
C ILE A 393 4.91 -20.48 -14.04
N ASN A 394 4.42 -21.48 -14.78
CA ASN A 394 2.98 -21.79 -14.84
C ASN A 394 2.37 -22.00 -13.45
N GLY A 395 1.45 -21.11 -13.04
CA GLY A 395 0.74 -21.19 -11.77
C GLY A 395 1.39 -20.39 -10.63
N LEU A 396 2.54 -19.73 -10.84
CA LEU A 396 3.27 -19.06 -9.77
C LEU A 396 2.58 -17.77 -9.31
N GLU A 397 2.11 -16.94 -10.23
CA GLU A 397 1.54 -15.61 -9.97
C GLU A 397 0.24 -15.73 -9.16
N VAL A 398 -0.64 -16.62 -9.61
CA VAL A 398 -1.92 -16.89 -8.92
C VAL A 398 -1.69 -17.76 -7.69
N GLY A 399 -0.78 -18.75 -7.76
CA GLY A 399 -0.51 -19.65 -6.65
C GLY A 399 0.06 -18.95 -5.42
N GLN A 400 1.05 -18.07 -5.60
CA GLN A 400 1.61 -17.27 -4.50
C GLN A 400 0.55 -16.35 -3.89
N SER A 401 -0.32 -15.77 -4.73
CA SER A 401 -1.39 -14.85 -4.32
C SER A 401 -2.48 -15.59 -3.53
N VAL A 402 -2.87 -16.80 -3.95
CA VAL A 402 -3.80 -17.66 -3.20
C VAL A 402 -3.23 -18.00 -1.83
N VAL A 403 -1.95 -18.37 -1.74
CA VAL A 403 -1.29 -18.63 -0.45
C VAL A 403 -1.31 -17.38 0.44
N MET A 404 -0.85 -16.23 -0.06
CA MET A 404 -0.86 -14.99 0.73
C MET A 404 -2.26 -14.63 1.20
N SER A 405 -3.28 -14.74 0.34
CA SER A 405 -4.67 -14.43 0.72
C SER A 405 -5.24 -15.38 1.78
N PHE A 406 -4.86 -16.66 1.78
CA PHE A 406 -5.20 -17.57 2.89
C PHE A 406 -4.62 -17.07 4.23
N PHE A 407 -3.35 -16.66 4.25
CA PHE A 407 -2.74 -16.13 5.47
C PHE A 407 -3.31 -14.78 5.90
N VAL A 408 -3.72 -13.93 4.96
CA VAL A 408 -4.47 -12.70 5.27
C VAL A 408 -5.83 -13.02 5.90
N ILE A 409 -6.56 -14.03 5.40
CA ILE A 409 -7.82 -14.50 6.01
C ILE A 409 -7.57 -14.99 7.44
N VAL A 410 -6.54 -15.82 7.65
CA VAL A 410 -6.16 -16.29 8.99
C VAL A 410 -5.83 -15.11 9.92
N HIS A 411 -5.02 -14.16 9.45
CA HIS A 411 -4.67 -12.96 10.21
C HIS A 411 -5.90 -12.16 10.62
N ASN A 412 -6.79 -11.87 9.67
CA ASN A 412 -8.02 -11.12 9.95
C ASN A 412 -8.91 -11.86 10.96
N VAL A 413 -9.08 -13.18 10.82
CA VAL A 413 -9.90 -13.97 11.76
C VAL A 413 -9.32 -13.92 13.17
N VAL A 414 -8.00 -14.07 13.32
CA VAL A 414 -7.33 -14.00 14.63
C VAL A 414 -7.47 -12.61 15.24
N GLU A 415 -7.22 -11.54 14.48
CA GLU A 415 -7.33 -10.18 15.00
C GLU A 415 -8.76 -9.78 15.36
N ILE A 416 -9.77 -10.19 14.57
CA ILE A 416 -11.17 -9.97 14.94
C ILE A 416 -11.49 -10.70 16.25
N THR A 417 -11.04 -11.95 16.38
CA THR A 417 -11.31 -12.76 17.58
C THR A 417 -10.65 -12.17 18.83
N ASN A 418 -9.39 -11.74 18.72
CA ASN A 418 -8.61 -11.23 19.85
C ASN A 418 -9.05 -9.83 20.31
N ASN A 419 -9.49 -8.98 19.38
CA ASN A 419 -9.83 -7.59 19.68
C ASN A 419 -11.34 -7.36 19.83
N TRP A 420 -12.17 -8.40 19.74
CA TRP A 420 -13.61 -8.28 19.94
C TRP A 420 -14.00 -8.43 21.41
N LEU A 421 -14.64 -7.39 21.96
CA LEU A 421 -15.23 -7.41 23.30
C LEU A 421 -16.76 -7.26 23.20
N PRO A 422 -17.55 -8.10 23.90
CA PRO A 422 -19.00 -7.93 23.95
C PRO A 422 -19.38 -6.55 24.50
N GLY A 423 -20.14 -5.77 23.73
CA GLY A 423 -20.61 -4.45 24.14
C GLY A 423 -19.78 -3.26 23.66
N ASN A 424 -18.56 -3.46 23.15
CA ASN A 424 -17.73 -2.43 22.50
C ASN A 424 -16.98 -3.05 21.31
N ALA A 425 -17.43 -2.77 20.08
CA ALA A 425 -16.65 -3.14 18.89
C ALA A 425 -15.37 -2.29 18.85
N SER A 426 -14.21 -2.92 19.02
CA SER A 426 -12.95 -2.22 18.82
C SER A 426 -12.82 -1.76 17.37
N THR A 427 -12.17 -0.61 17.17
CA THR A 427 -11.88 -0.09 15.82
C THR A 427 -11.09 -1.12 15.01
N GLU A 428 -10.13 -1.79 15.63
CA GLU A 428 -9.27 -2.83 15.02
C GLU A 428 -10.07 -4.04 14.49
N ALA A 429 -11.02 -4.57 15.28
CA ALA A 429 -11.87 -5.67 14.82
C ALA A 429 -12.71 -5.27 13.60
N THR A 430 -13.13 -4.00 13.51
CA THR A 430 -13.92 -3.49 12.39
C THR A 430 -13.09 -3.36 11.11
N LEU A 431 -11.83 -2.92 11.21
CA LEU A 431 -10.90 -2.79 10.08
C LEU A 431 -10.54 -4.16 9.49
N ASN A 432 -10.29 -5.15 10.36
CA ASN A 432 -9.96 -6.50 9.92
C ASN A 432 -11.18 -7.27 9.39
N TYR A 433 -12.38 -6.94 9.85
CA TYR A 433 -13.63 -7.44 9.27
C TYR A 433 -13.81 -6.99 7.81
N PHE A 434 -13.53 -5.72 7.53
CA PHE A 434 -13.52 -5.19 6.16
C PHE A 434 -12.53 -5.95 5.26
N SER A 435 -11.29 -6.08 5.73
CA SER A 435 -10.23 -6.78 5.02
C SER A 435 -10.63 -8.23 4.73
N LEU A 436 -11.23 -8.91 5.71
CA LEU A 436 -11.70 -10.29 5.59
C LEU A 436 -12.69 -10.47 4.45
N ILE A 437 -13.69 -9.59 4.33
CA ILE A 437 -14.71 -9.70 3.26
C ILE A 437 -14.07 -9.66 1.88
N LEU A 438 -13.19 -8.69 1.63
CA LEU A 438 -12.45 -8.60 0.37
C LEU A 438 -11.55 -9.82 0.18
N SER A 439 -10.90 -10.30 1.23
CA SER A 439 -10.03 -11.49 1.13
C SER A 439 -10.76 -12.77 0.74
N LEU A 440 -12.00 -12.96 1.20
CA LEU A 440 -12.80 -14.14 0.83
C LEU A 440 -13.13 -14.14 -0.67
N PHE A 441 -13.49 -12.98 -1.24
CA PHE A 441 -13.73 -12.85 -2.68
C PHE A 441 -12.46 -13.00 -3.50
N PHE A 442 -11.35 -12.39 -3.04
CA PHE A 442 -10.07 -12.48 -3.74
C PHE A 442 -9.55 -13.92 -3.78
N PHE A 443 -9.63 -14.63 -2.65
CA PHE A 443 -9.24 -16.03 -2.57
C PHE A 443 -10.08 -16.89 -3.53
N ALA A 444 -11.40 -16.73 -3.52
CA ALA A 444 -12.30 -17.53 -4.35
C ALA A 444 -12.15 -17.25 -5.86
N SER A 445 -12.07 -15.97 -6.25
CA SER A 445 -11.83 -15.57 -7.65
C SER A 445 -10.47 -16.02 -8.16
N SER A 446 -9.42 -15.89 -7.35
CA SER A 446 -8.07 -16.33 -7.70
C SER A 446 -7.96 -17.84 -7.78
N LEU A 447 -8.60 -18.60 -6.87
CA LEU A 447 -8.65 -20.06 -6.95
C LEU A 447 -9.39 -20.56 -8.19
N GLY A 448 -10.42 -19.82 -8.63
CA GLY A 448 -11.10 -20.07 -9.90
C GLY A 448 -10.15 -19.95 -11.10
N LEU A 449 -9.35 -18.88 -11.15
CA LEU A 449 -8.35 -18.65 -12.19
C LEU A 449 -7.17 -19.64 -12.11
N LEU A 450 -6.68 -19.92 -10.91
CA LEU A 450 -5.60 -20.89 -10.64
C LEU A 450 -5.94 -22.24 -11.25
N SER A 451 -7.22 -22.60 -11.26
CA SER A 451 -7.63 -23.90 -11.77
C SER A 451 -7.37 -24.12 -13.27
N PHE A 452 -7.19 -23.05 -14.06
CA PHE A 452 -6.77 -23.10 -15.46
C PHE A 452 -5.30 -22.70 -15.65
N ASN A 453 -4.75 -21.88 -14.76
CA ASN A 453 -3.38 -21.38 -14.85
C ASN A 453 -2.33 -22.31 -14.20
N TRP A 454 -2.74 -23.23 -13.33
CA TRP A 454 -1.84 -24.21 -12.71
C TRP A 454 -1.12 -25.06 -13.74
N TYR A 455 0.09 -25.55 -13.41
CA TYR A 455 0.85 -26.43 -14.28
C TYR A 455 0.09 -27.73 -14.65
N PRO A 456 0.05 -28.12 -15.94
CA PRO A 456 0.45 -27.34 -17.11
C PRO A 456 -0.60 -26.27 -17.42
N SER A 457 -0.17 -25.02 -17.61
CA SER A 457 -1.12 -23.91 -17.79
C SER A 457 -1.90 -24.05 -19.08
N GLN A 458 -3.17 -23.63 -19.04
CA GLN A 458 -4.05 -23.51 -20.21
C GLN A 458 -4.26 -22.05 -20.62
N VAL A 459 -3.95 -21.11 -19.71
CA VAL A 459 -4.16 -19.68 -19.90
C VAL A 459 -3.12 -18.87 -19.13
N PHE A 460 -2.69 -17.75 -19.69
CA PHE A 460 -1.84 -16.78 -19.00
C PHE A 460 -2.68 -15.70 -18.33
N VAL A 461 -2.21 -15.30 -17.15
CA VAL A 461 -2.92 -14.35 -16.29
C VAL A 461 -2.70 -12.90 -16.72
N GLY A 462 -1.54 -12.61 -17.31
CA GLY A 462 -1.12 -11.28 -17.76
C GLY A 462 -0.72 -10.33 -16.63
N ASP A 463 -0.17 -9.18 -17.01
CA ASP A 463 0.08 -8.02 -16.15
C ASP A 463 -1.23 -7.57 -15.48
N THR A 464 -2.39 -7.82 -16.12
CA THR A 464 -3.71 -7.60 -15.53
C THR A 464 -3.85 -8.25 -14.15
N TYR A 465 -3.50 -9.54 -14.01
CA TYR A 465 -3.66 -10.25 -12.73
C TYR A 465 -2.64 -9.80 -11.71
N THR A 466 -1.38 -9.63 -12.10
CA THR A 466 -0.31 -9.26 -11.16
C THR A 466 -0.55 -7.86 -10.60
N CYS A 467 -1.00 -6.93 -11.44
CA CYS A 467 -1.45 -5.60 -11.03
C CYS A 467 -2.68 -5.66 -10.11
N PHE A 468 -3.71 -6.44 -10.48
CA PHE A 468 -4.91 -6.67 -9.67
C PHE A 468 -4.57 -7.24 -8.28
N ALA A 469 -3.75 -8.30 -8.23
CA ALA A 469 -3.35 -8.94 -6.98
C ALA A 469 -2.55 -7.98 -6.09
N GLY A 470 -1.58 -7.27 -6.66
CA GLY A 470 -0.74 -6.36 -5.88
C GLY A 470 -1.50 -5.17 -5.31
N ILE A 471 -2.37 -4.52 -6.09
CA ILE A 471 -3.19 -3.41 -5.56
C ILE A 471 -4.18 -3.91 -4.51
N TYR A 472 -4.75 -5.11 -4.70
CA TYR A 472 -5.64 -5.73 -3.72
C TYR A 472 -4.92 -5.89 -2.38
N PHE A 473 -3.72 -6.48 -2.37
CA PHE A 473 -2.94 -6.67 -1.15
C PHE A 473 -2.59 -5.34 -0.47
N ALA A 474 -2.20 -4.33 -1.25
CA ALA A 474 -1.94 -3.00 -0.71
C ALA A 474 -3.20 -2.38 -0.08
N VAL A 475 -4.35 -2.46 -0.75
CA VAL A 475 -5.63 -1.93 -0.25
C VAL A 475 -6.03 -2.61 1.06
N VAL A 476 -6.02 -3.95 1.13
CA VAL A 476 -6.41 -4.64 2.37
C VAL A 476 -5.42 -4.42 3.50
N GLY A 477 -4.11 -4.31 3.21
CA GLY A 477 -3.09 -4.01 4.22
C GLY A 477 -3.16 -2.59 4.76
N ILE A 478 -3.48 -1.60 3.91
CA ILE A 478 -3.64 -0.20 4.30
C ILE A 478 -4.94 -0.01 5.09
N LEU A 479 -6.08 -0.45 4.55
CA LEU A 479 -7.39 -0.28 5.20
C LEU A 479 -7.56 -1.19 6.43
N GLY A 480 -6.88 -2.34 6.47
CA GLY A 480 -6.83 -3.20 7.65
C GLY A 480 -5.73 -2.82 8.65
N HIS A 481 -4.94 -1.77 8.39
CA HIS A 481 -3.84 -1.32 9.26
C HIS A 481 -2.77 -2.39 9.60
N PHE A 482 -2.63 -3.43 8.78
CA PHE A 482 -1.63 -4.49 8.96
C PHE A 482 -0.54 -4.48 7.88
N SER A 483 -0.25 -3.33 7.27
CA SER A 483 0.76 -3.19 6.21
C SER A 483 2.15 -3.74 6.60
N ARG A 484 2.51 -3.71 7.88
CA ARG A 484 3.74 -4.33 8.41
C ARG A 484 3.70 -5.86 8.32
N THR A 485 2.60 -6.46 8.78
CA THR A 485 2.35 -7.91 8.65
C THR A 485 2.31 -8.30 7.18
N LEU A 486 1.71 -7.47 6.32
CA LEU A 486 1.65 -7.72 4.89
C LEU A 486 3.05 -7.85 4.26
N LEU A 487 3.99 -6.98 4.64
CA LEU A 487 5.38 -7.07 4.14
C LEU A 487 6.07 -8.38 4.55
N LEU A 488 5.75 -8.94 5.72
CA LEU A 488 6.22 -10.27 6.13
C LEU A 488 5.63 -11.39 5.25
N LEU A 489 4.36 -11.26 4.85
CA LEU A 489 3.73 -12.21 3.91
C LEU A 489 4.34 -12.08 2.50
N PHE A 490 4.81 -10.88 2.12
CA PHE A 490 5.49 -10.60 0.86
C PHE A 490 6.98 -10.94 0.85
N LEU A 491 7.49 -11.67 1.86
CA LEU A 491 8.93 -11.88 2.02
C LEU A 491 9.61 -12.49 0.77
N PRO A 492 9.08 -13.53 0.09
CA PRO A 492 9.70 -14.03 -1.14
C PRO A 492 9.75 -12.99 -2.27
N GLN A 493 8.70 -12.19 -2.43
CA GLN A 493 8.61 -11.11 -3.42
C GLN A 493 9.60 -10.00 -3.09
N LEU A 494 9.73 -9.66 -1.80
CA LEU A 494 10.71 -8.69 -1.30
C LEU A 494 12.14 -9.17 -1.58
N LEU A 495 12.46 -10.44 -1.29
CA LEU A 495 13.77 -11.02 -1.58
C LEU A 495 14.05 -11.03 -3.10
N ASN A 496 13.07 -11.41 -3.92
CA ASN A 496 13.21 -11.35 -5.38
C ASN A 496 13.45 -9.92 -5.86
N PHE A 497 12.72 -8.93 -5.33
CA PHE A 497 12.90 -7.52 -5.65
C PHE A 497 14.32 -7.05 -5.30
N LEU A 498 14.78 -7.30 -4.07
CA LEU A 498 16.11 -6.92 -3.60
C LEU A 498 17.22 -7.54 -4.47
N LEU A 499 17.11 -8.83 -4.78
CA LEU A 499 18.04 -9.51 -5.69
C LEU A 499 18.02 -8.90 -7.10
N SER A 500 16.85 -8.48 -7.57
CA SER A 500 16.66 -7.88 -8.89
C SER A 500 17.13 -6.42 -9.01
N ILE A 501 17.38 -5.70 -7.91
CA ILE A 501 17.76 -4.27 -7.92
C ILE A 501 18.89 -3.96 -8.92
N PRO A 502 20.04 -4.68 -8.94
CA PRO A 502 21.12 -4.34 -9.87
C PRO A 502 20.70 -4.39 -11.33
N GLN A 503 19.81 -5.33 -11.71
CA GLN A 503 19.28 -5.40 -13.06
C GLN A 503 18.20 -4.34 -13.32
N LEU A 504 17.31 -4.09 -12.36
CA LEU A 504 16.21 -3.13 -12.51
C LEU A 504 16.69 -1.68 -12.64
N PHE A 505 17.76 -1.31 -11.93
CA PHE A 505 18.39 0.02 -12.04
C PHE A 505 19.42 0.13 -13.16
N GLY A 506 19.61 -0.93 -13.96
CA GLY A 506 20.54 -0.94 -15.09
C GLY A 506 22.02 -0.95 -14.70
N LEU A 507 22.35 -1.28 -13.45
CA LEU A 507 23.74 -1.50 -13.00
C LEU A 507 24.32 -2.77 -13.62
N VAL A 508 23.45 -3.75 -13.91
CA VAL A 508 23.75 -4.98 -14.65
C VAL A 508 22.79 -5.09 -15.83
N ALA A 509 23.25 -5.67 -16.95
CA ALA A 509 22.42 -5.89 -18.12
C ALA A 509 21.13 -6.66 -17.76
N CYS A 510 19.98 -6.10 -18.14
CA CYS A 510 18.65 -6.62 -17.85
C CYS A 510 17.98 -7.10 -19.15
N PRO A 511 17.95 -8.42 -19.42
CA PRO A 511 17.25 -8.93 -20.59
C PRO A 511 15.74 -8.79 -20.43
N ARG A 512 15.00 -8.73 -21.56
CA ARG A 512 13.54 -8.63 -21.57
C ARG A 512 12.87 -9.78 -20.79
N HIS A 513 13.36 -11.01 -20.98
CA HIS A 513 12.90 -12.18 -20.24
C HIS A 513 13.99 -12.66 -19.28
N ARG A 514 13.68 -12.64 -17.98
CA ARG A 514 14.58 -13.06 -16.88
C ARG A 514 14.25 -14.45 -16.34
N THR A 515 13.37 -15.18 -17.01
CA THR A 515 12.93 -16.52 -16.62
C THR A 515 14.04 -17.56 -16.82
N PRO A 516 13.91 -18.75 -16.20
CA PRO A 516 14.82 -19.87 -16.46
C PRO A 516 14.82 -20.31 -17.93
N ARG A 517 15.88 -20.99 -18.35
CA ARG A 517 15.98 -21.60 -19.68
C ARG A 517 15.46 -23.04 -19.64
N TYR A 518 14.71 -23.43 -20.66
CA TYR A 518 14.28 -24.82 -20.84
C TYR A 518 15.33 -25.63 -21.61
N ASN A 519 15.78 -26.74 -21.03
CA ASN A 519 16.68 -27.69 -21.69
C ASN A 519 15.85 -28.86 -22.24
N ALA A 520 15.75 -28.93 -23.57
CA ALA A 520 14.98 -29.96 -24.27
C ALA A 520 15.55 -31.38 -24.10
N ALA A 521 16.86 -31.53 -23.88
CA ALA A 521 17.50 -32.83 -23.70
C ALA A 521 17.16 -33.45 -22.33
N THR A 522 17.04 -32.63 -21.29
CA THR A 522 16.75 -33.08 -19.92
C THR A 522 15.28 -32.92 -19.53
N GLY A 523 14.52 -32.10 -20.26
CA GLY A 523 13.14 -31.72 -19.94
C GLY A 523 13.03 -30.84 -18.69
N LYS A 524 14.12 -30.18 -18.28
CA LYS A 524 14.20 -29.39 -17.04
C LYS A 524 14.46 -27.91 -17.32
N LEU A 525 14.17 -27.09 -16.32
CA LEU A 525 14.56 -25.69 -16.26
C LEU A 525 15.93 -25.54 -15.61
N GLU A 526 16.75 -24.70 -16.23
CA GLU A 526 18.12 -24.37 -15.82
C GLU A 526 18.23 -22.87 -15.56
N SER A 527 19.11 -22.49 -14.64
CA SER A 527 19.37 -21.09 -14.32
C SER A 527 19.86 -20.35 -15.57
N SER A 528 19.25 -19.22 -15.87
CA SER A 528 19.67 -18.34 -16.96
C SER A 528 20.76 -17.34 -16.53
N GLY A 529 21.20 -17.40 -15.26
CA GLY A 529 22.16 -16.47 -14.66
C GLY A 529 21.57 -15.10 -14.29
N ASN A 530 20.27 -14.88 -14.49
CA ASN A 530 19.60 -13.63 -14.14
C ASN A 530 19.38 -13.50 -12.63
N LEU A 531 19.36 -12.26 -12.13
CA LEU A 531 19.23 -11.95 -10.70
C LEU A 531 17.76 -11.99 -10.25
N THR A 532 17.19 -13.19 -10.24
CA THR A 532 15.85 -13.45 -9.71
C THR A 532 15.89 -14.61 -8.72
N LEU A 533 14.96 -14.63 -7.77
CA LEU A 533 14.85 -15.68 -6.77
C LEU A 533 14.64 -17.07 -7.42
N ILE A 534 13.94 -17.11 -8.56
CA ILE A 534 13.74 -18.33 -9.35
C ILE A 534 15.07 -18.90 -9.84
N ASN A 535 15.94 -18.06 -10.43
CA ASN A 535 17.26 -18.49 -10.90
C ASN A 535 18.21 -18.81 -9.74
N LEU A 536 18.11 -18.09 -8.63
CA LEU A 536 18.89 -18.40 -7.42
C LEU A 536 18.57 -19.80 -6.91
N ILE A 537 17.28 -20.16 -6.82
CA ILE A 537 16.85 -21.51 -6.41
C ILE A 537 17.39 -22.58 -7.37
N LEU A 538 17.33 -22.35 -8.68
CA LEU A 538 17.90 -23.28 -9.66
C LEU A 538 19.42 -23.39 -9.60
N THR A 539 20.10 -22.31 -9.20
CA THR A 539 21.56 -22.30 -9.02
C THR A 539 21.96 -23.10 -7.78
N VAL A 540 21.20 -22.97 -6.69
CA VAL A 540 21.49 -23.66 -5.42
C VAL A 540 21.02 -25.11 -5.41
N ALA A 541 19.79 -25.39 -5.86
CA ALA A 541 19.16 -26.70 -5.82
C ALA A 541 19.34 -27.52 -7.11
N GLY A 542 19.91 -26.92 -8.15
CA GLY A 542 20.13 -27.54 -9.45
C GLY A 542 18.89 -27.56 -10.37
N PRO A 543 19.07 -28.07 -11.61
CA PRO A 543 18.00 -28.11 -12.61
C PRO A 543 16.82 -28.98 -12.20
N MET A 544 15.61 -28.49 -12.42
CA MET A 544 14.38 -29.19 -12.04
C MET A 544 13.27 -28.99 -13.06
N THR A 545 12.28 -29.88 -13.07
CA THR A 545 11.10 -29.70 -13.92
C THR A 545 10.31 -28.46 -13.46
N GLU A 546 9.62 -27.81 -14.38
CA GLU A 546 8.82 -26.62 -14.08
C GLU A 546 7.80 -26.88 -12.96
N ARG A 547 7.13 -28.04 -12.98
CA ARG A 547 6.22 -28.45 -11.90
C ARG A 547 6.91 -28.53 -10.53
N LYS A 548 8.13 -29.10 -10.49
CA LYS A 548 8.88 -29.22 -9.23
C LYS A 548 9.32 -27.83 -8.75
N LEU A 549 9.77 -26.97 -9.66
CA LEU A 549 10.13 -25.58 -9.35
C LEU A 549 8.94 -24.81 -8.79
N LEU A 550 7.77 -24.89 -9.44
CA LEU A 550 6.53 -24.30 -8.94
C LEU A 550 6.25 -24.74 -7.50
N ILE A 551 6.30 -26.05 -7.22
CA ILE A 551 6.01 -26.57 -5.87
C ILE A 551 7.02 -26.03 -4.85
N VAL A 552 8.31 -25.94 -5.20
CA VAL A 552 9.34 -25.36 -4.31
C VAL A 552 9.07 -23.89 -4.03
N LEU A 553 8.69 -23.10 -5.04
CA LEU A 553 8.39 -21.67 -4.88
C LEU A 553 7.13 -21.45 -4.03
N ILE A 554 6.09 -22.27 -4.20
CA ILE A 554 4.87 -22.25 -3.38
C ILE A 554 5.17 -22.69 -1.94
N ALA A 555 6.02 -23.70 -1.75
CA ALA A 555 6.47 -24.12 -0.43
C ALA A 555 7.25 -23.01 0.28
N LEU A 556 8.14 -22.31 -0.44
CA LEU A 556 8.83 -21.14 0.09
C LEU A 556 7.83 -20.07 0.54
N GLN A 557 6.81 -19.77 -0.28
CA GLN A 557 5.74 -18.83 0.09
C GLN A 557 4.98 -19.27 1.35
N LEU A 558 4.60 -20.54 1.46
CA LEU A 558 3.92 -21.10 2.63
C LEU A 558 4.78 -20.98 3.89
N CYS A 559 6.07 -21.32 3.80
CA CYS A 559 7.01 -21.21 4.91
C CYS A 559 7.20 -19.76 5.33
N SER A 560 7.38 -18.84 4.39
CA SER A 560 7.52 -17.41 4.67
C SER A 560 6.28 -16.81 5.32
N CYS A 561 5.08 -17.10 4.81
CA CYS A 561 3.84 -16.62 5.41
C CYS A 561 3.61 -17.19 6.81
N SER A 562 3.92 -18.48 7.01
CA SER A 562 3.83 -19.12 8.33
C SER A 562 4.79 -18.48 9.32
N ALA A 563 6.05 -18.28 8.93
CA ALA A 563 7.05 -17.58 9.74
C ALA A 563 6.62 -16.14 10.04
N GLY A 564 6.06 -15.42 9.06
CA GLY A 564 5.55 -14.06 9.23
C GLY A 564 4.45 -13.95 10.28
N LEU A 565 3.46 -14.85 10.27
CA LEU A 565 2.43 -14.87 11.31
C LEU A 565 2.97 -15.34 12.67
N LEU A 566 3.91 -16.30 12.69
CA LEU A 566 4.57 -16.70 13.93
C LEU A 566 5.34 -15.54 14.56
N ILE A 567 6.06 -14.75 13.78
CA ILE A 567 6.73 -13.52 14.23
C ILE A 567 5.71 -12.53 14.79
N ARG A 568 4.59 -12.32 14.09
CA ARG A 568 3.53 -11.39 14.49
C ARG A 568 2.89 -11.75 15.84
N TYR A 569 2.66 -13.04 16.10
CA TYR A 569 1.92 -13.50 17.29
C TYR A 569 2.80 -14.10 18.39
N SER A 570 4.10 -14.28 18.16
CA SER A 570 5.06 -14.67 19.20
C SER A 570 5.54 -13.40 19.93
N SER A 571 5.12 -13.24 21.19
CA SER A 571 5.42 -12.08 22.03
C SER A 571 6.92 -11.78 22.21
N GLY A 572 7.79 -12.79 22.16
CA GLY A 572 9.25 -12.60 22.26
C GLY A 572 9.94 -12.23 20.94
N ILE A 573 9.38 -12.61 19.79
CA ILE A 573 9.97 -12.33 18.47
C ILE A 573 9.42 -11.02 17.91
N TYR A 574 8.15 -10.70 18.21
CA TYR A 574 7.53 -9.44 17.80
C TYR A 574 8.29 -8.21 18.31
N MET A 575 8.87 -8.28 19.51
CA MET A 575 9.71 -7.23 20.10
C MET A 575 11.09 -7.05 19.43
N LEU A 576 11.55 -8.00 18.61
CA LEU A 576 12.81 -7.87 17.84
C LEU A 576 12.60 -7.18 16.48
N PHE A 577 11.36 -7.13 16.01
CA PHE A 577 10.97 -6.49 14.75
C PHE A 577 10.28 -5.13 14.93
N LEU A 578 9.77 -4.88 16.15
CA LEU A 578 9.76 -3.54 16.75
C LEU A 578 11.15 -3.26 17.35
#